data_AF-A0AAV7SW82-F1
#
_entry.id   AF-A0AAV7SW82-F1
#
_cell.length_a   1.000
_cell.length_b   1.000
_cell.length_c   1.000
_cell.angle_alpha   90.00
_cell.angle_beta   90.00
_cell.angle_gamma   90.00
#
_symmetry.space_group_name_H-M   'P 1'
#
loop_
_entity.id
_entity.type
_entity.pdbx_description
1 polymer ?
#
loop_
_entity_poly.entity_id
_entity_poly.type
_entity_poly.pdbx_seq_one_letter_code
_entity_poly.pdbx_strand_id
1 'polypeptide(L)'
;MNDLQIRMTADFSKETSDRRKAFLAPRPSLRQLEIKFGLFEPAKMWITEYNVSKDFYDPTDLSLYLNSISDRSMDIASRTLLQAQITQARNSP
;
A
#
# COMPACT_ATOMS: atom_id res chain seq x y z
N MET A 1 12.21 -20.70 -28.84
CA MET A 1 11.69 -19.49 -29.48
C MET A 1 11.44 -18.48 -28.38
N ASN A 2 12.12 -17.34 -28.38
CA ASN A 2 11.84 -16.25 -27.44
C ASN A 2 10.71 -15.42 -28.04
N ASP A 3 9.51 -15.48 -27.45
CA ASP A 3 8.42 -14.58 -27.81
C ASP A 3 8.83 -13.15 -27.49
N LEU A 4 9.00 -12.35 -28.55
CA LEU A 4 9.28 -10.92 -28.41
C LEU A 4 7.99 -10.23 -27.94
N GLN A 5 7.89 -9.91 -26.65
CA GLN A 5 6.77 -9.11 -26.13
C GLN A 5 6.93 -7.65 -26.55
N ILE A 6 6.13 -7.20 -27.52
CA ILE A 6 5.97 -5.78 -27.83
C ILE A 6 5.14 -5.13 -26.72
N ARG A 7 5.67 -4.07 -26.10
CA ARG A 7 4.96 -3.27 -25.09
C ARG A 7 4.62 -1.90 -25.65
N MET A 8 3.34 -1.60 -25.75
CA MET A 8 2.85 -0.25 -25.99
C MET A 8 2.60 0.45 -24.66
N THR A 9 3.09 1.68 -24.51
CA THR A 9 2.88 2.51 -23.33
C THR A 9 2.36 3.87 -23.76
N ALA A 10 1.48 4.46 -22.98
CA ALA A 10 1.05 5.84 -23.20
C ALA A 10 2.25 6.79 -23.15
N ASP A 11 2.25 7.79 -24.03
CA ASP A 11 3.26 8.84 -24.07
C ASP A 11 2.84 9.95 -23.10
N PHE A 12 3.59 10.09 -22.02
CA PHE A 12 3.32 11.05 -20.97
C PHE A 12 4.43 12.09 -20.90
N SER A 13 4.07 13.32 -20.51
CA SER A 13 5.08 14.33 -20.16
C SER A 13 6.03 13.79 -19.08
N LYS A 14 7.27 14.31 -19.04
CA LYS A 14 8.26 13.93 -18.02
C LYS A 14 7.69 14.08 -16.61
N GLU A 15 6.99 15.18 -16.34
CA GLU A 15 6.34 15.44 -15.05
C GLU A 15 5.33 14.35 -14.69
N THR A 16 4.43 14.00 -15.62
CA THR A 16 3.44 12.95 -15.42
C THR A 16 4.11 11.60 -15.19
N SER A 17 5.15 11.27 -15.98
CA SER A 17 5.93 10.04 -15.84
C SER A 17 6.60 9.93 -14.46
N ASP A 18 7.19 11.02 -13.97
CA ASP A 18 7.85 11.04 -12.67
C ASP A 18 6.85 10.93 -11.52
N ARG A 19 5.68 11.58 -11.62
CA ARG A 19 4.59 11.42 -10.64
C ARG A 19 4.05 9.99 -10.63
N ARG A 20 3.89 9.35 -11.79
CA ARG A 20 3.50 7.93 -11.90
C ARG A 20 4.52 7.00 -11.24
N LYS A 21 5.82 7.26 -11.40
CA LYS A 21 6.88 6.51 -10.70
C LYS A 21 6.79 6.69 -9.18
N ALA A 22 6.55 7.92 -8.71
CA ALA A 22 6.39 8.20 -7.28
C ALA A 22 5.19 7.43 -6.67
N PHE A 23 4.05 7.35 -7.37
CA PHE A 23 2.93 6.50 -6.94
C PHE A 23 3.26 5.01 -6.87
N LEU A 24 4.18 4.53 -7.71
CA LEU A 24 4.59 3.12 -7.74
C LEU A 24 5.72 2.81 -6.74
N ALA A 25 6.38 3.80 -6.15
CA ALA A 25 7.41 3.60 -5.13
C ALA A 25 6.92 2.76 -3.93
N PRO A 26 5.73 3.01 -3.33
CA PRO A 26 5.21 2.20 -2.21
C PRO A 26 4.59 0.85 -2.62
N ARG A 27 4.80 0.39 -3.86
CA ARG A 27 4.27 -0.90 -4.34
C ARG A 27 4.63 -2.11 -3.47
N PRO A 28 5.84 -2.22 -2.88
CA PRO A 28 6.16 -3.29 -1.94
C PRO A 28 5.23 -3.28 -0.72
N SER A 29 5.02 -2.11 -0.10
CA SER A 29 4.14 -1.95 1.07
C SER A 29 2.68 -2.27 0.73
N LEU A 30 2.19 -1.81 -0.42
CA LEU A 30 0.83 -2.12 -0.89
C LEU A 30 0.62 -3.63 -1.05
N ARG A 31 1.62 -4.36 -1.54
CA ARG A 31 1.58 -5.82 -1.67
C ARG A 31 1.65 -6.52 -0.31
N GLN A 32 2.48 -6.04 0.61
CA GLN A 32 2.60 -6.59 1.95
C GLN A 32 1.31 -6.45 2.76
N LEU A 33 0.58 -5.34 2.57
CA LEU A 33 -0.70 -5.07 3.20
C LEU A 33 -1.90 -5.70 2.46
N GLU A 34 -1.64 -6.48 1.40
CA GLU A 34 -2.68 -7.09 0.54
C GLU A 34 -3.71 -6.08 -0.02
N ILE A 35 -3.29 -4.82 -0.17
CA ILE A 35 -4.11 -3.74 -0.68
C ILE A 35 -4.17 -3.85 -2.21
N LYS A 36 -5.38 -3.88 -2.77
CA LYS A 36 -5.57 -3.79 -4.22
C LYS A 36 -5.32 -2.35 -4.65
N PHE A 37 -4.59 -2.14 -5.75
CA PHE A 37 -4.30 -0.80 -6.25
C PHE A 37 -4.22 -0.77 -7.76
N GLY A 38 -4.38 0.42 -8.34
CA GLY A 38 -4.13 0.67 -9.74
C GLY A 38 -3.82 2.13 -10.02
N LEU A 39 -3.14 2.38 -11.13
CA LEU A 39 -2.69 3.70 -11.55
C LEU A 39 -3.44 4.10 -12.82
N PHE A 40 -4.26 5.15 -12.73
CA PHE A 40 -5.00 5.74 -13.82
C PHE A 40 -4.27 6.95 -14.43
N GLU A 41 -4.73 7.36 -15.60
CA GLU A 41 -4.26 8.56 -16.27
C GLU A 41 -4.80 9.84 -15.60
N PRO A 42 -4.06 10.96 -15.66
CA PRO A 42 -2.66 11.05 -16.09
C PRO A 42 -1.69 10.52 -15.01
N ALA A 43 -1.94 10.76 -13.74
CA ALA A 43 -1.17 10.23 -12.61
C ALA A 43 -2.03 10.23 -11.34
N LYS A 44 -2.98 9.29 -11.27
CA LYS A 44 -3.89 9.10 -10.13
C LYS A 44 -3.82 7.65 -9.68
N MET A 45 -3.70 7.39 -8.38
CA MET A 45 -3.74 6.03 -7.85
C MET A 45 -5.03 5.80 -7.07
N TRP A 46 -5.67 4.67 -7.32
CA TRP A 46 -6.71 4.16 -6.42
C TRP A 46 -6.16 2.99 -5.63
N ILE A 47 -6.63 2.84 -4.41
CA ILE A 47 -6.42 1.67 -3.59
C ILE A 47 -7.76 1.17 -3.06
N THR A 48 -7.85 -0.11 -2.70
CA THR A 48 -8.99 -0.67 -2.00
C THR A 48 -8.51 -1.44 -0.78
N GLU A 49 -8.95 -0.98 0.39
CA GLU A 49 -8.66 -1.53 1.70
C GLU A 49 -10.00 -1.85 2.38
N TYR A 50 -10.20 -3.07 2.89
CA TYR A 50 -11.45 -3.49 3.55
C TYR A 50 -12.74 -3.16 2.78
N ASN A 51 -12.75 -3.36 1.45
CA ASN A 51 -13.85 -3.03 0.54
C ASN A 51 -14.18 -1.53 0.40
N VAL A 52 -13.33 -0.64 0.93
CA VAL A 52 -13.43 0.80 0.72
C VAL A 52 -12.38 1.21 -0.30
N SER A 53 -12.83 1.76 -1.43
CA SER A 53 -11.93 2.34 -2.42
C SER A 53 -11.62 3.79 -2.09
N LYS A 54 -10.35 4.16 -2.22
CA LYS A 54 -9.87 5.53 -2.01
C LYS A 54 -8.94 5.95 -3.14
N ASP A 55 -9.15 7.17 -3.58
CA ASP A 55 -8.39 7.79 -4.65
C ASP A 55 -7.34 8.77 -4.09
N PHE A 56 -6.16 8.77 -4.72
CA PHE A 56 -5.04 9.63 -4.40
C PHE A 56 -4.56 10.37 -5.65
N TYR A 57 -4.43 11.68 -5.51
CA TYR A 57 -3.95 12.60 -6.55
C TYR A 57 -2.52 13.08 -6.27
N ASP A 58 -2.03 12.85 -5.04
CA ASP A 58 -0.64 13.09 -4.63
C ASP A 58 0.01 11.78 -4.08
N PRO A 59 1.21 11.40 -4.55
CA PRO A 59 1.98 10.29 -3.99
C PRO A 59 2.34 10.44 -2.50
N THR A 60 2.45 11.67 -2.03
CA THR A 60 2.77 12.01 -0.64
C THR A 60 1.60 11.64 0.27
N ASP A 61 0.37 11.97 -0.14
CA ASP A 61 -0.85 11.61 0.60
C ASP A 61 -1.03 10.10 0.71
N LEU A 62 -0.71 9.37 -0.37
CA LEU A 62 -0.70 7.91 -0.36
C LEU A 62 0.31 7.38 0.66
N SER A 63 1.52 7.92 0.66
CA SER A 63 2.59 7.48 1.57
C SER A 63 2.22 7.73 3.03
N LEU A 64 1.66 8.90 3.35
CA LEU A 64 1.14 9.23 4.69
C LEU A 64 0.01 8.27 5.10
N TYR A 65 -0.90 7.96 4.16
CA TYR A 65 -1.98 7.01 4.42
C TYR A 65 -1.46 5.60 4.74
N LEU A 66 -0.51 5.09 3.96
CA LEU A 66 0.07 3.75 4.18
C LEU A 66 0.82 3.66 5.51
N ASN A 67 1.55 4.71 5.89
CA ASN A 67 2.18 4.78 7.22
C ASN A 67 1.12 4.69 8.33
N SER A 68 -0.01 5.40 8.19
CA SER A 68 -1.11 5.32 9.16
C SER A 68 -1.78 3.95 9.26
N ILE A 69 -1.77 3.15 8.18
CA ILE A 69 -2.24 1.75 8.21
C ILE A 69 -1.22 0.87 8.95
N SER A 70 0.05 1.02 8.61
CA SER A 70 1.14 0.27 9.24
C SER A 70 1.15 0.50 10.76
N ASP A 71 1.05 1.75 11.20
CA ASP A 71 1.03 2.09 12.63
C ASP A 71 -0.17 1.48 13.36
N ARG A 72 -1.36 1.51 12.74
CA ARG A 72 -2.57 0.85 13.29
C ARG A 72 -2.38 -0.67 13.41
N SER A 73 -1.76 -1.29 12.41
CA SER A 73 -1.47 -2.74 12.43
C SER A 73 -0.48 -3.11 13.54
N MET A 74 0.52 -2.25 13.78
CA MET A 74 1.55 -2.46 14.80
C MET A 74 1.00 -2.29 16.22
N ASP A 75 0.11 -1.32 16.44
CA ASP A 75 -0.57 -1.12 17.74
C ASP A 75 -1.47 -2.32 18.08
N ILE A 76 -2.24 -2.84 17.13
CA ILE A 76 -3.10 -4.02 17.33
C ILE A 76 -2.27 -5.26 17.68
N ALA A 77 -1.17 -5.51 16.94
CA ALA A 77 -0.30 -6.65 17.22
C ALA A 77 0.34 -6.55 18.61
N SER A 78 0.81 -5.37 18.99
CA SER A 78 1.41 -5.11 20.30
C SER A 78 0.40 -5.33 21.44
N ARG A 79 -0.84 -4.83 21.30
CA ARG A 79 -1.91 -5.05 22.29
C ARG A 79 -2.29 -6.53 22.42
N THR A 80 -2.30 -7.27 21.30
CA THR A 80 -2.61 -8.70 21.31
C THR A 80 -1.55 -9.51 22.03
N LEU A 81 -0.27 -9.19 21.81
CA LEU A 81 0.85 -9.83 22.50
C LEU A 81 0.82 -9.55 24.01
N LEU A 82 0.56 -8.30 24.42
CA LEU A 82 0.42 -7.93 25.82
C LEU A 82 -0.75 -8.68 26.49
N GLN A 83 -1.89 -8.78 25.82
CA GLN A 83 -3.05 -9.51 26.33
C GLN A 83 -2.75 -11.01 26.48
N ALA A 84 -2.03 -11.62 25.52
CA ALA A 84 -1.62 -13.02 25.58
C ALA A 84 -0.68 -13.28 26.77
N GLN A 85 0.29 -12.39 27.02
CA GLN A 85 1.20 -12.49 28.16
C GLN A 85 0.46 -12.38 29.51
N ILE A 86 -0.48 -11.44 29.63
CA ILE A 86 -1.31 -11.32 30.85
C ILE A 86 -2.14 -12.58 31.08
N THR A 87 -2.70 -13.14 30.01
CA THR A 87 -3.53 -14.36 30.07
C THR A 87 -2.68 -15.58 30.44
N GLN A 88 -1.45 -15.67 29.94
CA GLN A 88 -0.51 -16.72 30.34
C GLN A 88 -0.07 -16.57 31.81
N ALA A 89 0.28 -15.35 32.26
CA ALA A 89 0.66 -15.10 33.64
C ALA A 89 -0.47 -15.40 34.65
N ARG A 90 -1.74 -15.19 34.26
CA ARG A 90 -2.90 -15.53 35.08
C ARG A 90 -3.21 -17.02 35.19
N ASN A 91 -2.74 -17.83 34.24
CA ASN A 91 -3.00 -19.27 34.19
C ASN A 91 -1.78 -20.10 34.62
N SER A 92 -0.67 -19.47 35.00
CA SER A 92 0.46 -20.13 35.66
C SER A 92 0.12 -20.35 37.14
N PRO A 93 0.14 -21.59 37.64
CA PRO A 93 -0.17 -21.91 39.05
C PRO A 93 0.87 -21.38 40.04
#